data_AF-A0A8H8XNC2-F1
#
_entry.id   AF-A0A8H8XNC2-F1
#
_cell.length_a   1.000
_cell.length_b   1.000
_cell.length_c   1.000
_cell.angle_alpha   90.00
_cell.angle_beta   90.00
_cell.angle_gamma   90.00
#
_symmetry.space_group_name_H-M   'P 1'
#
loop_
_entity.id
_entity.type
_entity.pdbx_description
1 polymer ?
#
loop_
_entity_poly.entity_id
_entity_poly.type
_entity_poly.pdbx_seq_one_letter_code
_entity_poly.pdbx_strand_id
1 'polypeptide(L)'
;MAEFKFNVLTHSPERLNVISTKLGPDVNTKYSDKDKRKAVKMGALANHVLCAGGDEIEGFIDSVDTATQDGFSFGGVARGNRGFRVEAQVGANQGATAMKVGDFVVADVQLAVGTKGLPQVKTGAPATHKYRVMTVNGTGVAGDVVVLELL
;
A
#
# COMPACT_ATOMS: atom_id res chain seq x y z
N MET A 1 34.65 4.88 8.78
CA MET A 1 34.18 3.49 8.59
C MET A 1 33.04 3.53 7.60
N ALA A 2 33.12 2.80 6.49
CA ALA A 2 31.99 2.70 5.58
C ALA A 2 30.85 1.96 6.30
N GLU A 3 29.68 2.58 6.33
CA GLU A 3 28.49 2.03 6.96
C GLU A 3 28.06 0.77 6.19
N PHE A 4 28.05 -0.38 6.86
CA PHE A 4 27.59 -1.63 6.29
C PHE A 4 26.07 -1.56 6.07
N LYS A 5 25.64 -1.39 4.82
CA LYS A 5 24.21 -1.37 4.46
C LYS A 5 23.77 -2.78 4.06
N PHE A 6 23.07 -3.45 4.96
CA PHE A 6 22.42 -4.73 4.67
C PHE A 6 21.15 -4.48 3.84
N ASN A 7 21.22 -4.68 2.52
CA ASN A 7 20.08 -4.51 1.64
C ASN A 7 19.48 -5.88 1.26
N VAL A 8 18.46 -6.33 2.01
CA VAL A 8 17.68 -7.53 1.64
C VAL A 8 16.69 -7.13 0.56
N LEU A 9 17.06 -7.38 -0.70
CA LEU A 9 16.28 -6.99 -1.88
C LEU A 9 15.33 -8.08 -2.40
N THR A 10 15.27 -9.25 -1.78
CA THR A 10 14.40 -10.35 -2.24
C THR A 10 13.68 -11.01 -1.08
N HIS A 11 12.37 -10.77 -0.97
CA HIS A 11 11.51 -11.59 -0.11
C HIS A 11 11.40 -13.00 -0.72
N SER A 12 11.40 -14.05 0.10
CA SER A 12 10.94 -15.38 -0.34
C SER A 12 9.47 -15.25 -0.80
N PRO A 13 9.03 -15.92 -1.89
CA PRO A 13 7.64 -15.84 -2.37
C PRO A 13 6.60 -16.18 -1.29
N GLU A 14 7.00 -16.93 -0.26
CA GLU A 14 6.20 -17.30 0.90
C GLU A 14 5.77 -16.11 1.78
N ARG A 15 6.49 -14.98 1.71
CA ARG A 15 6.12 -13.75 2.44
C ARG A 15 5.13 -12.87 1.68
N LEU A 16 5.02 -13.06 0.38
CA LEU A 16 4.03 -12.41 -0.47
C LEU A 16 2.80 -13.32 -0.50
N ASN A 17 1.90 -13.16 0.47
CA ASN A 17 0.60 -13.85 0.42
C ASN A 17 -0.32 -13.09 -0.56
N VAL A 18 -0.08 -13.31 -1.85
CA VAL A 18 -0.87 -12.73 -2.94
C VAL A 18 -2.16 -13.52 -3.06
N ILE A 19 -3.27 -12.84 -2.82
CA ILE A 19 -4.61 -13.41 -2.97
C ILE A 19 -5.27 -12.87 -4.24
N SER A 20 -5.88 -13.75 -5.03
CA SER A 20 -6.67 -13.34 -6.19
C SER A 20 -8.07 -12.92 -5.74
N THR A 21 -8.51 -11.73 -6.13
CA THR A 21 -9.75 -11.13 -5.64
C THR A 21 -10.34 -10.14 -6.64
N LYS A 22 -11.61 -9.79 -6.43
CA LYS A 22 -12.31 -8.74 -7.17
C LYS A 22 -11.77 -7.38 -6.71
N LEU A 23 -11.52 -6.49 -7.66
CA LEU A 23 -10.99 -5.15 -7.44
C LEU A 23 -12.03 -4.09 -7.78
N GLY A 24 -12.07 -3.06 -6.96
CA GLY A 24 -12.85 -1.86 -7.18
C GLY A 24 -14.21 -1.85 -6.48
N PRO A 25 -14.75 -0.65 -6.21
CA PRO A 25 -15.99 -0.48 -5.43
C PRO A 25 -17.24 -0.97 -6.16
N ASP A 26 -17.21 -0.97 -7.49
CA ASP A 26 -18.33 -1.32 -8.37
C ASP A 26 -17.81 -1.80 -9.74
N VAL A 27 -18.73 -2.27 -10.59
CA VAL A 27 -18.42 -2.81 -11.92
C VAL A 27 -18.01 -1.75 -12.95
N ASN A 28 -18.32 -0.47 -12.72
CA ASN A 28 -17.98 0.64 -13.62
C ASN A 28 -16.54 1.12 -13.40
N THR A 29 -16.04 1.00 -12.17
CA THR A 29 -14.68 1.37 -11.82
C THR A 29 -13.69 0.28 -12.22
N LYS A 30 -13.07 0.43 -13.40
CA LYS A 30 -12.09 -0.53 -13.92
C LYS A 30 -10.66 -0.19 -13.50
N TYR A 31 -10.03 -1.15 -12.86
CA TYR A 31 -8.62 -1.11 -12.52
C TYR A 31 -7.80 -1.57 -13.72
N SER A 32 -6.59 -1.04 -13.81
CA SER A 32 -5.63 -1.33 -14.86
C SER A 32 -4.24 -1.53 -14.30
N ASP A 33 -3.27 -1.83 -15.16
CA ASP A 33 -1.86 -1.87 -14.78
C ASP A 33 -1.33 -0.59 -14.13
N LYS A 34 -1.99 0.55 -14.36
CA LYS A 34 -1.65 1.82 -13.73
C LYS A 34 -2.03 1.87 -12.25
N ASP A 35 -2.82 0.93 -11.76
CA ASP A 35 -3.30 0.87 -10.38
C ASP A 35 -2.48 -0.06 -9.49
N LYS A 36 -1.48 -0.73 -10.05
CA LYS A 36 -0.52 -1.55 -9.30
C LYS A 36 0.17 -0.70 -8.22
N ARG A 37 0.46 -1.34 -7.10
CA ARG A 37 1.09 -0.82 -5.87
C ARG A 37 0.22 0.08 -5.00
N LYS A 38 -1.02 0.39 -5.38
CA LYS A 38 -1.91 1.19 -4.54
C LYS A 38 -2.39 0.42 -3.32
N ALA A 39 -2.58 1.14 -2.22
CA ALA A 39 -3.07 0.58 -0.97
C ALA A 39 -4.58 0.28 -1.07
N VAL A 40 -4.97 -0.89 -0.59
CA VAL A 40 -6.35 -1.38 -0.63
C VAL A 40 -6.80 -1.92 0.73
N LYS A 41 -8.13 -1.92 0.92
CA LYS A 41 -8.83 -2.52 2.06
C LYS A 41 -9.96 -3.43 1.57
N MET A 42 -10.39 -4.35 2.42
CA MET A 42 -11.59 -5.14 2.16
C MET A 42 -12.84 -4.23 2.13
N GLY A 43 -13.59 -4.33 1.04
CA GLY A 43 -14.87 -3.69 0.82
C GLY A 43 -16.05 -4.57 1.26
N ALA A 44 -17.23 -3.98 1.30
CA ALA A 44 -18.45 -4.64 1.77
C ALA A 44 -18.95 -5.77 0.84
N LEU A 45 -18.50 -5.81 -0.42
CA LEU A 45 -18.93 -6.77 -1.44
C LEU A 45 -17.93 -7.92 -1.63
N ALA A 46 -17.12 -8.21 -0.61
CA ALA A 46 -16.02 -9.16 -0.67
C ALA A 46 -15.02 -8.87 -1.82
N ASN A 47 -14.78 -7.58 -2.06
CA ASN A 47 -13.87 -7.00 -3.05
C ASN A 47 -12.81 -6.16 -2.36
N HIS A 48 -11.67 -5.92 -2.99
CA HIS A 48 -10.68 -4.97 -2.50
C HIS A 48 -10.85 -3.62 -3.17
N VAL A 49 -11.01 -2.58 -2.35
CA VAL A 49 -11.22 -1.20 -2.79
C VAL A 49 -10.04 -0.33 -2.39
N LEU A 50 -9.81 0.78 -3.09
CA LEU A 50 -8.76 1.72 -2.70
C LEU A 50 -9.03 2.28 -1.30
N CYS A 51 -7.99 2.38 -0.49
CA CYS A 51 -8.08 3.05 0.80
C CYS A 51 -8.42 4.54 0.61
N ALA A 52 -9.35 5.04 1.41
CA ALA A 52 -9.53 6.46 1.64
C ALA A 52 -8.54 6.96 2.70
N GLY A 53 -8.42 8.28 2.83
CA GLY A 53 -7.55 8.89 3.85
C GLY A 53 -7.99 8.49 5.26
N GLY A 54 -7.06 7.95 6.04
CA GLY A 54 -7.27 7.46 7.41
C GLY A 54 -7.60 5.97 7.52
N ASP A 55 -7.84 5.28 6.41
CA ASP A 55 -8.10 3.84 6.43
C ASP A 55 -6.86 3.03 6.79
N GLU A 56 -7.06 1.91 7.48
CA GLU A 56 -6.02 0.90 7.64
C GLU A 56 -5.70 0.24 6.29
N ILE A 57 -4.42 -0.01 6.07
CA ILE A 57 -3.93 -0.65 4.85
C ILE A 57 -3.96 -2.14 5.07
N GLU A 58 -4.73 -2.88 4.27
CA GLU A 58 -4.80 -4.34 4.39
C GLU A 58 -3.83 -5.02 3.41
N GLY A 59 -3.60 -4.41 2.26
CA GLY A 59 -2.68 -4.91 1.26
C GLY A 59 -2.43 -3.93 0.13
N PHE A 60 -1.71 -4.40 -0.88
CA PHE A 60 -1.35 -3.62 -2.05
C PHE A 60 -1.66 -4.39 -3.32
N ILE A 61 -2.09 -3.69 -4.37
CA ILE A 61 -2.38 -4.31 -5.67
C ILE A 61 -1.06 -4.78 -6.28
N ASP A 62 -0.91 -6.09 -6.49
CA ASP A 62 0.26 -6.68 -7.14
C ASP A 62 0.06 -6.79 -8.64
N SER A 63 -1.11 -7.30 -9.05
CA SER A 63 -1.46 -7.54 -10.44
C SER A 63 -2.92 -7.20 -10.70
N VAL A 64 -3.21 -6.85 -11.96
CA VAL A 64 -4.55 -6.65 -12.47
C VAL A 64 -4.66 -7.49 -13.74
N ASP A 65 -5.68 -8.33 -13.81
CA ASP A 65 -5.99 -9.15 -14.97
C ASP A 65 -6.86 -8.37 -15.96
N THR A 66 -6.71 -8.71 -17.22
CA THR A 66 -7.58 -8.24 -18.32
C THR A 66 -8.97 -8.88 -18.26
N ALA A 67 -9.06 -10.10 -17.73
CA ALA A 67 -10.34 -10.78 -17.53
C ALA A 67 -11.12 -10.16 -16.36
N THR A 68 -12.44 -10.03 -16.51
CA THR A 68 -13.33 -9.54 -15.46
C THR A 68 -14.07 -10.69 -14.79
N GLN A 69 -14.29 -10.60 -13.47
CA GLN A 69 -15.12 -11.55 -12.73
C GLN A 69 -16.41 -10.85 -12.29
N ASP A 70 -17.57 -11.32 -12.74
CA ASP A 70 -18.88 -10.70 -12.48
C ASP A 70 -18.93 -9.20 -12.83
N GLY A 71 -18.19 -8.80 -13.86
CA GLY A 71 -18.07 -7.41 -14.28
C GLY A 71 -17.15 -6.56 -13.40
N PHE A 72 -16.49 -7.09 -12.38
CA PHE A 72 -15.42 -6.40 -11.64
C PHE A 72 -14.07 -6.64 -12.31
N SER A 73 -13.13 -5.70 -12.13
CA SER A 73 -11.72 -5.99 -12.40
C SER A 73 -11.25 -7.11 -11.47
N PHE A 74 -10.41 -8.01 -11.96
CA PHE A 74 -9.85 -9.11 -11.17
C PHE A 74 -8.33 -8.95 -11.06
N GLY A 75 -7.73 -9.45 -10.00
CA GLY A 75 -6.28 -9.34 -9.84
C GLY A 75 -5.76 -9.88 -8.52
N GLY A 76 -4.44 -9.79 -8.35
CA GLY A 76 -3.74 -10.19 -7.14
C GLY A 76 -3.55 -9.01 -6.19
N VAL A 77 -3.91 -9.21 -4.92
CA VAL A 77 -3.58 -8.30 -3.81
C VAL A 77 -2.54 -8.97 -2.94
N ALA A 78 -1.37 -8.34 -2.83
CA ALA A 78 -0.33 -8.73 -1.89
C ALA A 78 -0.77 -8.32 -0.48
N ARG A 79 -1.15 -9.30 0.34
CA ARG A 79 -1.32 -9.12 1.78
C ARG A 79 -0.08 -9.65 2.47
N GLY A 80 0.61 -8.77 3.18
CA GLY A 80 1.79 -9.15 3.92
C GLY A 80 1.45 -10.01 5.13
N ASN A 81 2.36 -10.90 5.50
CA ASN A 81 2.49 -11.31 6.91
C ASN A 81 3.60 -10.48 7.57
N ARG A 82 3.87 -10.72 8.87
CA ARG A 82 4.88 -9.97 9.63
C ARG A 82 6.20 -9.78 8.87
N GLY A 83 6.59 -8.51 8.80
CA GLY A 83 7.77 -7.93 8.19
C GLY A 83 7.70 -7.77 6.66
N PHE A 84 6.51 -7.91 6.06
CA PHE A 84 6.29 -7.54 4.67
C PHE A 84 6.64 -6.07 4.45
N ARG A 85 7.42 -5.77 3.40
CA ARG A 85 7.97 -4.43 3.16
C ARG A 85 7.47 -3.85 1.85
N VAL A 86 7.09 -2.58 1.88
CA VAL A 86 6.57 -1.87 0.73
C VAL A 86 7.09 -0.44 0.71
N GLU A 87 7.45 0.04 -0.48
CA GLU A 87 7.73 1.44 -0.71
C GLU A 87 6.43 2.22 -0.83
N ALA A 88 6.30 3.27 -0.03
CA ALA A 88 5.19 4.19 -0.05
C ALA A 88 5.69 5.63 -0.18
N GLN A 89 4.80 6.53 -0.55
CA GLN A 89 5.07 7.95 -0.63
C GLN A 89 4.32 8.66 0.49
N VAL A 90 5.00 9.61 1.12
CA VAL A 90 4.37 10.46 2.13
C VAL A 90 3.34 11.35 1.44
N GLY A 91 2.08 11.18 1.82
CA GLY A 91 0.95 11.89 1.24
C GLY A 91 0.88 13.34 1.69
N ALA A 92 0.15 14.17 0.94
CA ALA A 92 -0.01 15.59 1.24
C ALA A 92 -0.62 15.84 2.63
N ASN A 93 -1.40 14.89 3.17
CA ASN A 93 -2.07 15.01 4.47
C ASN A 93 -1.33 14.23 5.59
N GLN A 94 0.00 14.12 5.50
CA GLN A 94 0.85 13.37 6.44
C GLN A 94 0.71 13.74 7.91
N GLY A 95 0.21 14.95 8.22
CA GLY A 95 0.13 15.53 9.56
C GLY A 95 1.01 16.77 9.72
N ALA A 96 1.03 17.33 10.93
CA ALA A 96 1.79 18.56 11.24
C ALA A 96 3.30 18.32 11.34
N THR A 97 3.73 17.07 11.51
CA THR A 97 5.14 16.70 11.67
C THR A 97 5.61 15.85 10.51
N ALA A 98 6.90 15.97 10.20
CA ALA A 98 7.57 15.07 9.28
C ALA A 98 7.52 13.62 9.82
N MET A 99 7.28 12.67 8.91
CA MET A 99 7.26 11.25 9.21
C MET A 99 8.66 10.77 9.58
N LYS A 100 8.76 9.96 10.64
CA LYS A 100 10.02 9.45 11.17
C LYS A 100 10.04 7.93 11.17
N VAL A 101 11.24 7.37 11.22
CA VAL A 101 11.43 5.94 11.44
C VAL A 101 10.79 5.55 12.78
N GLY A 102 9.99 4.49 12.77
CA GLY A 102 9.24 4.03 13.94
C GLY A 102 7.78 4.47 13.98
N ASP A 103 7.38 5.47 13.18
CA ASP A 103 5.99 5.93 13.15
C ASP A 103 5.07 4.85 12.57
N PHE A 104 3.84 4.79 13.10
CA PHE A 104 2.77 4.02 12.51
C PHE A 104 2.06 4.80 11.43
N VAL A 105 1.64 4.10 10.38
CA VAL A 105 1.01 4.71 9.21
C VAL A 105 -0.36 4.12 8.91
N VAL A 106 -1.20 4.97 8.35
CA VAL A 106 -2.47 4.65 7.70
C VAL A 106 -2.43 5.18 6.28
N ALA A 107 -3.40 4.77 5.45
CA ALA A 107 -3.50 5.30 4.10
C ALA A 107 -3.78 6.81 4.14
N ASP A 108 -3.16 7.56 3.24
CA ASP A 108 -3.69 8.85 2.82
C ASP A 108 -4.61 8.63 1.60
N VAL A 109 -5.22 9.69 1.08
CA VAL A 109 -5.99 9.67 -0.16
C VAL A 109 -5.12 9.09 -1.28
N GLN A 110 -5.49 7.90 -1.77
CA GLN A 110 -4.77 7.25 -2.86
C GLN A 110 -4.96 8.00 -4.18
N LEU A 111 -3.99 7.84 -5.08
CA LEU A 111 -4.11 8.34 -6.45
C LEU A 111 -5.33 7.74 -7.15
N ALA A 112 -6.06 8.59 -7.87
CA ALA A 112 -7.25 8.19 -8.63
C ALA A 112 -6.99 6.98 -9.53
N VAL A 113 -8.00 6.14 -9.70
CA VAL A 113 -7.95 4.95 -10.56
C VAL A 113 -7.46 5.33 -11.97
N GLY A 114 -6.60 4.51 -12.57
CA GLY A 114 -5.95 4.77 -13.85
C GLY A 114 -4.73 5.71 -13.78
N THR A 115 -4.31 6.14 -12.58
CA THR A 115 -3.09 6.95 -12.38
C THR A 115 -2.00 6.14 -11.70
N LYS A 116 -0.83 6.03 -12.35
CA LYS A 116 0.34 5.32 -11.83
C LYS A 116 1.04 6.12 -10.73
N GLY A 117 1.37 5.46 -9.63
CA GLY A 117 2.23 6.01 -8.58
C GLY A 117 2.40 5.07 -7.40
N LEU A 118 3.10 5.54 -6.37
CA LEU A 118 3.29 4.84 -5.11
C LEU A 118 2.06 5.00 -4.19
N PRO A 119 1.82 4.06 -3.28
CA PRO A 119 0.76 4.19 -2.30
C PRO A 119 1.01 5.40 -1.41
N GLN A 120 -0.01 6.21 -1.20
CA GLN A 120 0.10 7.43 -0.39
C GLN A 120 -0.18 7.10 1.08
N VAL A 121 0.68 7.54 2.00
CA VAL A 121 0.53 7.24 3.44
C VAL A 121 0.69 8.46 4.31
N LYS A 122 0.08 8.41 5.48
CA LYS A 122 0.18 9.42 6.53
C LYS A 122 0.38 8.78 7.90
N THR A 123 0.84 9.57 8.86
CA THR A 123 0.92 9.11 10.24
C THR A 123 -0.48 8.80 10.78
N GLY A 124 -0.61 7.73 11.57
CA GLY A 124 -1.88 7.32 12.14
C GLY A 124 -1.72 6.23 13.19
N ALA A 125 -2.83 5.83 13.81
CA ALA A 125 -2.86 4.82 14.87
C ALA A 125 -3.69 3.59 14.45
N PRO A 126 -3.17 2.75 13.53
CA PRO A 126 -3.85 1.52 13.12
C PRO A 126 -3.96 0.53 14.30
N ALA A 127 -5.10 -0.16 14.40
CA ALA A 127 -5.38 -1.16 15.41
C ALA A 127 -5.03 -2.58 14.92
N THR A 128 -5.37 -2.92 13.67
CA THR A 128 -5.28 -4.29 13.16
C THR A 128 -4.06 -4.49 12.26
N HIS A 129 -3.91 -3.66 11.22
CA HIS A 129 -2.81 -3.80 10.25
C HIS A 129 -1.75 -2.72 10.46
N LYS A 130 -0.79 -3.01 11.35
CA LYS A 130 0.19 -2.03 11.80
C LYS A 130 1.41 -1.98 10.88
N TYR A 131 1.41 -1.02 9.97
CA TYR A 131 2.60 -0.69 9.19
C TYR A 131 3.44 0.34 9.95
N ARG A 132 4.73 0.05 10.08
CA ARG A 132 5.74 0.94 10.68
C ARG A 132 6.70 1.45 9.62
N VAL A 133 7.11 2.70 9.75
CA VAL A 133 8.19 3.28 8.92
C VAL A 133 9.54 2.68 9.33
N MET A 134 10.25 2.09 8.39
CA MET A 134 11.59 1.53 8.58
C MET A 134 12.68 2.48 8.09
N THR A 135 12.45 3.15 6.97
CA THR A 135 13.38 4.12 6.41
C THR A 135 12.61 5.30 5.83
N VAL A 136 13.24 6.47 5.90
CA VAL A 136 12.77 7.69 5.26
C VAL A 136 13.83 8.13 4.27
N ASN A 137 13.49 8.19 2.99
CA ASN A 137 14.36 8.67 1.94
C ASN A 137 13.99 10.12 1.61
N GLY A 138 14.63 11.05 2.31
CA GLY A 138 14.31 12.47 2.29
C GLY A 138 14.22 13.04 3.70
N THR A 139 13.33 13.99 3.89
CA THR A 139 13.08 14.67 5.17
C THR A 139 11.82 14.20 5.88
N GLY A 140 11.04 13.30 5.26
CA GLY A 140 9.78 12.80 5.79
C GLY A 140 8.61 13.74 5.53
N VAL A 141 8.70 14.56 4.49
CA VAL A 141 7.64 15.49 4.06
C VAL A 141 6.95 14.99 2.79
N ALA A 142 5.86 15.66 2.40
CA ALA A 142 5.00 15.20 1.33
C ALA A 142 5.80 15.12 0.03
N GLY A 143 5.69 13.99 -0.65
CA GLY A 143 6.51 13.71 -1.82
C GLY A 143 7.70 12.78 -1.57
N ASP A 144 8.21 12.69 -0.33
CA ASP A 144 9.30 11.80 0.03
C ASP A 144 8.87 10.33 0.00
N VAL A 145 9.83 9.43 -0.17
CA VAL A 145 9.60 7.98 -0.20
C VAL A 145 9.97 7.37 1.14
N VAL A 146 9.13 6.47 1.64
CA VAL A 146 9.34 5.73 2.89
C VAL A 146 9.21 4.24 2.63
N VAL A 147 9.99 3.43 3.36
CA VAL A 147 9.81 1.98 3.36
C VAL A 147 9.01 1.60 4.60
N LEU A 148 7.90 0.92 4.38
CA LEU A 148 7.01 0.43 5.42
C LEU A 148 7.32 -1.03 5.71
N GLU A 149 7.06 -1.45 6.94
CA GLU A 149 7.11 -2.85 7.37
C GLU A 149 5.87 -3.20 8.18
N LEU A 150 5.17 -4.28 7.80
CA LEU A 150 4.04 -4.80 8.57
C LEU A 150 4.53 -5.46 9.87
N LEU A 151 3.93 -5.15 11.00
CA LEU A 151 4.22 -5.76 12.31
C LEU A 151 3.30 -6.93 12.66
#